data_AF-A0A2A4JJE0-F1
#
_entry.id   AF-A0A2A4JJE0-F1
#
_cell.length_a   1.000
_cell.length_b   1.000
_cell.length_c   1.000
_cell.angle_alpha   90.00
_cell.angle_beta   90.00
_cell.angle_gamma   90.00
#
_symmetry.space_group_name_H-M   'P 1'
#
loop_
_entity.id
_entity.type
_entity.pdbx_description
1 polymer ?
#
loop_
_entity_poly.entity_id
_entity_poly.type
_entity_poly.pdbx_seq_one_letter_code
_entity_poly.pdbx_strand_id
1 'polypeptide(L)'
;MQQDDTDTVPIYDMPVTPDHELLLWEKWIQIRRDEVVSLGKKLQRPPIDLTMNLLEKVRGDKERKMALEYAQIPKKTGVRGSLWDRPPRLKQRCYCSPVYELHRTRAEKGRPGVVEHIGVPAYIQENEMGMIGERERCSCPDLNADYEMYRDHREEELIKQIRKIDPYKPDIRKLIVKGSRPPEPPKKLPVLPEILIHEVESTFEEPLSVEDMQAIKRKVEVLKTRINRKALNNFASEFVEEIFDKVFETVPQIYPYKKYFVEAEMFVLKNPVCFYHQTEVGKMKDLFTEMVPKKQWDLSIGSWREAMMAKDFDERMKYYELLRKSHSEVLKPWYEGDDLIKEKERTIKCLLGQFADYFDKEYADISDKFLQKPDGKGSLRSKSKSKTVTVDPITEQTINNIFYLRIYEHLCSTIELCAGVLSSLDLNKWIDFDFCRRM
;
A
#
# COMPACT_ATOMS: atom_id res chain seq x y z
N MET A 1 59.69 44.11 2.42
CA MET A 1 60.01 42.81 1.82
C MET A 1 59.47 41.74 2.75
N GLN A 2 58.45 41.02 2.28
CA GLN A 2 58.01 39.67 2.65
C GLN A 2 56.51 39.61 2.38
N GLN A 3 56.18 39.38 1.10
CA GLN A 3 54.93 38.79 0.69
C GLN A 3 55.13 37.28 0.85
N ASP A 4 54.33 36.67 1.73
CA ASP A 4 54.11 35.23 1.72
C ASP A 4 53.11 34.93 0.60
N ASP A 5 53.64 34.39 -0.50
CA ASP A 5 52.88 33.72 -1.55
C ASP A 5 52.36 32.39 -0.97
N THR A 6 51.13 32.39 -0.47
CA THR A 6 50.40 31.14 -0.25
C THR A 6 49.64 30.79 -1.53
N ASP A 7 50.21 29.86 -2.29
CA ASP A 7 49.59 29.15 -3.40
C ASP A 7 48.18 28.68 -3.03
N THR A 8 47.16 29.39 -3.50
CA THR A 8 45.76 28.94 -3.43
C THR A 8 45.53 27.92 -4.52
N VAL A 9 45.81 26.65 -4.20
CA VAL A 9 45.41 25.52 -5.04
C VAL A 9 43.89 25.59 -5.22
N PRO A 10 43.37 25.53 -6.45
CA PRO A 10 41.95 25.61 -6.69
C PRO A 10 41.19 24.44 -6.04
N ILE A 11 40.07 24.73 -5.37
CA ILE A 11 39.24 23.80 -4.57
C ILE A 11 38.81 22.53 -5.34
N TYR A 12 38.91 22.53 -6.67
CA TYR A 12 38.47 21.43 -7.53
C TYR A 12 39.41 20.22 -7.56
N ASP A 13 40.67 20.35 -7.11
CA ASP A 13 41.68 19.26 -7.13
C ASP A 13 41.92 18.60 -5.76
N MET A 14 41.16 18.96 -4.73
CA MET A 14 41.26 18.28 -3.44
C MET A 14 40.61 16.89 -3.50
N PRO A 15 41.27 15.81 -3.01
CA PRO A 15 40.68 14.49 -2.92
C PRO A 15 39.45 14.56 -2.01
N VAL A 16 38.28 14.32 -2.59
CA VAL A 16 37.02 14.29 -1.84
C VAL A 16 37.06 13.08 -0.92
N THR A 17 37.16 13.32 0.39
CA THR A 17 37.02 12.27 1.38
C THR A 17 35.59 11.73 1.34
N PRO A 18 35.38 10.40 1.27
CA PRO A 18 34.04 9.84 1.22
C PRO A 18 33.27 10.18 2.50
N ASP A 19 31.99 10.52 2.35
CA ASP A 19 31.12 10.79 3.48
C ASP A 19 31.04 9.56 4.40
N HIS A 20 30.93 9.79 5.71
CA HIS A 20 30.81 8.72 6.70
C HIS A 20 29.63 7.78 6.41
N GLU A 21 28.53 8.31 5.88
CA GLU A 21 27.37 7.52 5.46
C GLU A 21 27.69 6.56 4.32
N LEU A 22 28.52 6.97 3.36
CA LEU A 22 28.96 6.13 2.25
C LEU A 22 29.86 5.00 2.77
N LEU A 23 30.78 5.30 3.69
CA LEU A 23 31.63 4.29 4.33
C LEU A 23 30.80 3.27 5.13
N LEU A 24 29.79 3.72 5.86
CA LEU A 24 28.85 2.84 6.55
C LEU A 24 28.08 1.97 5.55
N TRP A 25 27.59 2.56 4.46
CA TRP A 25 26.87 1.84 3.42
C TRP A 25 27.75 0.75 2.75
N GLU A 26 28.99 1.07 2.41
CA GLU A 26 29.95 0.09 1.89
C GLU A 26 30.19 -1.06 2.87
N LYS A 27 30.32 -0.74 4.17
CA LYS A 27 30.45 -1.76 5.22
C LYS A 27 29.22 -2.66 5.29
N TRP A 28 28.01 -2.10 5.19
CA TRP A 28 26.77 -2.87 5.20
C TRP A 28 26.64 -3.77 3.97
N ILE A 29 27.04 -3.29 2.79
CA ILE A 29 27.11 -4.13 1.58
C ILE A 29 28.06 -5.30 1.79
N GLN A 30 29.22 -5.04 2.38
CA GLN A 30 30.20 -6.10 2.63
C GLN A 30 29.66 -7.16 3.60
N ILE A 31 29.06 -6.73 4.72
CA ILE A 31 28.39 -7.63 5.67
C ILE A 31 27.34 -8.48 4.96
N ARG A 32 26.48 -7.85 4.15
CA ARG A 32 25.43 -8.55 3.41
C ARG A 32 26.01 -9.59 2.45
N ARG A 33 27.07 -9.26 1.70
CA ARG A 33 27.75 -10.23 0.82
C ARG A 33 28.28 -11.42 1.60
N ASP A 34 28.95 -11.17 2.72
CA ASP A 34 29.55 -12.21 3.54
C ASP A 34 28.47 -13.13 4.13
N GLU A 35 27.33 -12.57 4.56
CA GLU A 35 26.17 -13.33 5.01
C GLU A 35 25.54 -14.16 3.91
N VAL A 36 25.30 -13.58 2.73
CA VAL A 36 24.72 -14.28 1.57
C VAL A 36 25.61 -15.46 1.14
N VAL A 37 26.93 -15.25 1.09
CA VAL A 37 27.90 -16.32 0.78
C VAL A 37 27.93 -17.37 1.88
N SER A 38 27.91 -16.96 3.15
CA SER A 38 27.88 -17.87 4.31
C SER A 38 26.61 -18.73 4.32
N LEU A 39 25.45 -18.14 4.05
CA LEU A 39 24.16 -18.82 3.93
C LEU A 39 24.15 -19.77 2.72
N GLY A 40 24.66 -19.34 1.57
CA GLY A 40 24.80 -20.19 0.39
C GLY A 40 25.65 -21.43 0.68
N LYS A 41 26.80 -21.25 1.36
CA LYS A 41 27.67 -22.36 1.79
C LYS A 41 26.97 -23.31 2.76
N LYS A 42 26.28 -22.77 3.77
CA LYS A 42 25.54 -23.58 4.76
C LYS A 42 24.43 -24.40 4.13
N LEU A 43 23.73 -23.83 3.15
CA LEU A 43 22.59 -24.45 2.46
C LEU A 43 23.00 -25.25 1.23
N GLN A 44 24.29 -25.27 0.86
CA GLN A 44 24.81 -25.88 -0.36
C GLN A 44 24.04 -25.42 -1.61
N ARG A 45 23.78 -24.11 -1.70
CA ARG A 45 23.03 -23.51 -2.81
C ARG A 45 23.70 -22.23 -3.28
N PRO A 46 23.61 -21.90 -4.58
CA PRO A 46 24.12 -20.65 -5.07
C PRO A 46 23.31 -19.48 -4.47
N PRO A 47 23.96 -18.33 -4.17
CA PRO A 47 23.32 -17.12 -3.66
C PRO A 47 22.03 -16.70 -4.39
N ILE A 48 21.96 -16.92 -5.70
CA ILE A 48 20.81 -16.57 -6.53
C ILE A 48 19.55 -17.42 -6.23
N ASP A 49 19.72 -18.63 -5.68
CA ASP A 49 18.64 -19.58 -5.38
C ASP A 49 18.21 -19.57 -3.91
N LEU A 50 18.78 -18.66 -3.12
CA LEU A 50 18.32 -18.36 -1.77
C LEU A 50 16.91 -17.78 -1.83
N THR A 51 16.04 -18.20 -0.90
CA THR A 51 14.61 -17.87 -0.91
C THR A 51 14.34 -16.36 -0.97
N MET A 52 15.19 -15.55 -0.33
CA MET A 52 15.11 -14.09 -0.33
C MET A 52 15.35 -13.45 -1.72
N ASN A 53 16.01 -14.15 -2.64
CA ASN A 53 16.40 -13.66 -3.97
C ASN A 53 15.51 -14.24 -5.09
N LEU A 54 14.65 -15.23 -4.80
CA LEU A 54 13.81 -15.89 -5.81
C LEU A 54 12.77 -14.96 -6.43
N LEU A 55 12.30 -13.96 -5.69
CA LEU A 55 11.17 -13.10 -6.09
C LEU A 55 11.55 -12.01 -7.11
N GLU A 56 12.81 -11.93 -7.52
CA GLU A 56 13.26 -10.86 -8.41
C GLU A 56 12.62 -10.94 -9.81
N LYS A 57 12.38 -12.15 -10.34
CA LYS A 57 11.74 -12.32 -11.66
C LYS A 57 10.21 -12.11 -11.63
N VAL A 58 9.58 -12.21 -10.46
CA VAL A 58 8.12 -12.08 -10.31
C VAL A 58 7.62 -10.72 -10.79
N ARG A 59 8.44 -9.67 -10.67
CA ARG A 59 8.08 -8.34 -11.16
C ARG A 59 8.04 -8.28 -12.68
N GLY A 60 9.02 -8.86 -13.37
CA GLY A 60 9.03 -8.96 -14.83
C GLY A 60 7.82 -9.75 -15.35
N ASP A 61 7.41 -10.81 -14.65
CA ASP A 61 6.22 -11.58 -15.00
C ASP A 61 4.93 -10.77 -14.82
N LYS A 62 4.85 -9.94 -13.76
CA LYS A 62 3.72 -9.01 -13.56
C LYS A 62 3.66 -7.93 -14.64
N GLU A 63 4.79 -7.36 -15.04
CA GLU A 63 4.85 -6.38 -16.13
C GLU A 63 4.41 -7.02 -17.45
N ARG A 64 4.88 -8.23 -17.75
CA ARG A 64 4.50 -8.99 -18.95
C ARG A 64 3.01 -9.32 -18.96
N LYS A 65 2.46 -9.77 -17.84
CA LYS A 65 1.01 -10.01 -17.67
C LYS A 65 0.21 -8.72 -17.88
N MET A 66 0.64 -7.62 -17.28
CA MET A 66 -0.02 -6.31 -17.43
C MET A 66 -0.03 -5.83 -18.87
N ALA A 67 1.08 -5.99 -19.60
CA ALA A 67 1.17 -5.65 -21.02
C ALA A 67 0.18 -6.48 -21.87
N LEU A 68 0.08 -7.79 -21.60
CA LEU A 68 -0.88 -8.68 -22.26
C LEU A 68 -2.34 -8.32 -21.94
N GLU A 69 -2.66 -8.02 -20.68
CA GLU A 69 -4.00 -7.58 -20.28
C GLU A 69 -4.37 -6.26 -20.95
N TYR A 70 -3.45 -5.30 -20.99
CA TYR A 70 -3.68 -3.99 -21.60
C TYR A 70 -3.81 -4.07 -23.12
N ALA A 71 -3.06 -4.97 -23.77
CA ALA A 71 -3.19 -5.22 -25.20
C ALA A 71 -4.60 -5.70 -25.57
N GLN A 72 -5.22 -6.52 -24.72
CA GLN A 72 -6.56 -7.06 -24.95
C GLN A 72 -7.69 -6.03 -24.80
N ILE A 73 -7.42 -4.85 -24.23
CA ILE A 73 -8.44 -3.82 -24.04
C ILE A 73 -8.86 -3.24 -25.40
N PRO A 74 -10.13 -3.41 -25.82
CA PRO A 74 -10.57 -2.87 -27.09
C PRO A 74 -10.60 -1.34 -27.03
N LYS A 75 -10.10 -0.71 -28.10
CA LYS A 75 -10.16 0.75 -28.24
C LYS A 75 -11.63 1.17 -28.45
N LYS A 76 -12.20 1.90 -27.49
CA LYS A 76 -13.57 2.40 -27.60
C LYS A 76 -13.62 3.60 -28.55
N THR A 77 -14.35 3.47 -29.65
CA THR A 77 -14.60 4.53 -30.65
C THR A 77 -15.80 5.37 -30.23
N GLY A 78 -15.63 6.29 -29.28
CA GLY A 78 -16.65 7.31 -28.99
C GLY A 78 -16.68 7.83 -27.56
N VAL A 79 -17.07 9.10 -27.41
CA VAL A 79 -17.24 9.78 -26.10
C VAL A 79 -18.35 9.15 -25.26
N ARG A 80 -19.33 8.50 -25.91
CA ARG A 80 -20.53 7.94 -25.26
C ARG A 80 -20.43 6.46 -24.89
N GLY A 81 -19.35 5.77 -25.27
CA GLY A 81 -19.19 4.32 -25.06
C GLY A 81 -20.08 3.47 -25.97
N SER A 82 -20.05 2.15 -25.76
CA SER A 82 -20.98 1.20 -26.41
C SER A 82 -22.40 1.34 -25.84
N LEU A 83 -23.43 0.89 -26.56
CA LEU A 83 -24.83 0.86 -26.06
C LEU A 83 -24.97 0.08 -24.74
N TRP A 84 -24.09 -0.90 -24.53
CA TRP A 84 -24.01 -1.75 -23.35
C TRP A 84 -23.13 -1.16 -22.24
N ASP A 85 -22.45 -0.04 -22.50
CA ASP A 85 -21.66 0.64 -21.48
C ASP A 85 -22.57 1.44 -20.54
N ARG A 86 -22.45 1.17 -19.24
CA ARG A 86 -23.20 1.88 -18.20
C ARG A 86 -22.92 3.40 -18.26
N PRO A 87 -23.94 4.28 -18.33
CA PRO A 87 -23.71 5.72 -18.50
C PRO A 87 -22.88 6.30 -17.34
N PRO A 88 -21.96 7.25 -17.62
CA PRO A 88 -21.07 7.82 -16.60
C PRO A 88 -21.80 8.66 -15.55
N ARG A 89 -22.96 9.21 -15.90
CA ARG A 89 -23.85 9.94 -15.00
C ARG A 89 -25.28 9.46 -15.21
N LEU A 90 -25.96 9.13 -14.11
CA LEU A 90 -27.38 8.80 -14.18
C LEU A 90 -28.19 10.08 -14.44
N LYS A 91 -29.21 9.97 -15.30
CA LYS A 91 -30.11 11.11 -15.57
C LYS A 91 -30.86 11.47 -14.29
N GLN A 92 -30.64 12.68 -13.78
CA GLN A 92 -31.39 13.21 -12.64
C GLN A 92 -32.64 13.95 -13.11
N ARG A 93 -33.72 13.85 -12.33
CA ARG A 93 -34.98 14.57 -12.58
C ARG A 93 -35.01 15.95 -11.92
N CYS A 94 -34.29 16.16 -10.82
CA CYS A 94 -34.16 17.46 -10.14
C CYS A 94 -32.71 17.72 -9.72
N TYR A 95 -32.37 19.00 -9.54
CA TYR A 95 -31.10 19.46 -8.96
C TYR A 95 -30.99 19.23 -7.44
N CYS A 96 -32.09 18.81 -6.81
CA CYS A 96 -32.21 18.57 -5.38
C CYS A 96 -31.72 17.19 -4.91
N SER A 97 -31.36 16.30 -5.84
CA SER A 97 -30.91 14.93 -5.54
C SER A 97 -29.39 14.78 -5.69
N PRO A 98 -28.76 13.87 -4.92
CA PRO A 98 -27.32 13.63 -5.02
C PRO A 98 -26.91 13.20 -6.43
N VAL A 99 -25.83 13.80 -6.94
CA VAL A 99 -25.26 13.52 -8.26
C VAL A 99 -24.46 12.23 -8.18
N TYR A 100 -24.99 11.17 -8.78
CA TYR A 100 -24.28 9.90 -8.92
C TYR A 100 -23.44 9.91 -10.21
N GLU A 101 -22.14 10.16 -10.05
CA GLU A 101 -21.13 10.05 -11.09
C GLU A 101 -20.27 8.80 -10.87
N LEU A 102 -20.20 7.95 -11.90
CA LEU A 102 -19.39 6.75 -11.88
C LEU A 102 -18.02 7.04 -12.50
N HIS A 103 -16.97 7.00 -11.69
CA HIS A 103 -15.59 7.13 -12.16
C HIS A 103 -15.13 5.82 -12.80
N ARG A 104 -15.17 5.74 -14.13
CA ARG A 104 -14.60 4.62 -14.88
C ARG A 104 -13.08 4.58 -14.77
N THR A 105 -12.52 3.38 -14.63
CA THR A 105 -11.07 3.16 -14.70
C THR A 105 -10.51 3.52 -16.09
N ARG A 106 -9.20 3.75 -16.20
CA ARG A 106 -8.55 4.06 -17.50
C ARG A 106 -8.78 2.93 -18.52
N ALA A 107 -8.69 1.69 -18.07
CA ALA A 107 -8.98 0.49 -18.85
C ALA A 107 -10.41 0.47 -19.41
N GLU A 108 -11.43 0.76 -18.60
CA GLU A 108 -12.84 0.81 -19.04
C GLU A 108 -13.12 1.91 -20.06
N LYS A 109 -12.31 2.98 -20.05
CA LYS A 109 -12.36 4.06 -21.05
C LYS A 109 -11.67 3.67 -22.36
N GLY A 110 -11.16 2.44 -22.48
CA GLY A 110 -10.42 1.96 -23.65
C GLY A 110 -9.05 2.63 -23.79
N ARG A 111 -8.49 3.14 -22.70
CA ARG A 111 -7.18 3.79 -22.64
C ARG A 111 -6.32 3.03 -21.62
N PRO A 112 -5.56 2.01 -22.04
CA PRO A 112 -4.66 1.32 -21.12
C PRO A 112 -3.68 2.30 -20.47
N GLY A 113 -3.21 1.96 -19.26
CA GLY A 113 -2.16 2.72 -18.59
C GLY A 113 -0.83 2.60 -19.34
N VAL A 114 0.11 3.50 -19.04
CA VAL A 114 1.52 3.33 -19.44
C VAL A 114 2.10 2.21 -18.59
N VAL A 115 2.83 1.28 -19.21
CA VAL A 115 3.55 0.22 -18.49
C VAL A 115 4.80 0.83 -17.90
N GLU A 116 4.90 0.82 -16.58
CA GLU A 116 6.09 1.28 -15.85
C GLU A 116 7.04 0.09 -15.67
N HIS A 117 8.26 0.23 -16.17
CA HIS A 117 9.30 -0.78 -16.01
C HIS A 117 10.13 -0.47 -14.78
N ILE A 118 10.11 -1.38 -13.80
CA ILE A 118 10.85 -1.24 -12.56
C ILE A 118 11.75 -2.45 -12.41
N GLY A 119 13.05 -2.22 -12.44
CA GLY A 119 14.05 -3.28 -12.26
C GLY A 119 15.27 -2.78 -11.51
N VAL A 120 16.02 -3.75 -10.98
CA VAL A 120 17.32 -3.51 -10.37
C VAL A 120 18.38 -3.76 -11.45
N PRO A 121 19.32 -2.82 -11.71
CA PRO A 121 20.39 -3.04 -12.67
C PRO A 121 21.31 -4.20 -12.29
N ALA A 122 21.93 -4.83 -13.29
CA ALA A 122 22.80 -5.99 -13.08
C ALA A 122 23.98 -5.67 -12.16
N TYR A 123 24.54 -4.46 -12.27
CA TYR A 123 25.61 -3.99 -11.38
C TYR A 123 25.21 -4.05 -9.90
N ILE A 124 23.99 -3.61 -9.55
CA ILE A 124 23.51 -3.62 -8.16
C ILE A 124 23.20 -5.05 -7.72
N GLN A 125 22.65 -5.88 -8.62
CA GLN A 125 22.35 -7.29 -8.33
C GLN A 125 23.62 -8.09 -8.00
N GLU A 126 24.65 -7.96 -8.83
CA GLU A 126 25.90 -8.69 -8.71
C GLU A 126 26.78 -8.11 -7.60
N ASN A 127 27.00 -6.79 -7.60
CA ASN A 127 27.92 -6.15 -6.68
C ASN A 127 27.28 -5.83 -5.33
N GLU A 128 26.12 -5.20 -5.25
CA GLU A 128 25.59 -4.75 -3.94
C GLU A 128 24.80 -5.86 -3.23
N MET A 129 23.99 -6.60 -4.00
CA MET A 129 23.11 -7.65 -3.47
C MET A 129 23.80 -9.02 -3.35
N GLY A 130 24.97 -9.20 -3.99
CA GLY A 130 25.74 -10.44 -3.93
C GLY A 130 25.07 -11.62 -4.63
N MET A 131 24.22 -11.36 -5.63
CA MET A 131 23.54 -12.40 -6.40
C MET A 131 24.47 -12.97 -7.47
N ILE A 132 25.41 -13.79 -7.02
CA ILE A 132 26.43 -14.42 -7.87
C ILE A 132 26.06 -15.90 -8.08
N GLY A 133 26.20 -16.38 -9.31
CA GLY A 133 26.03 -17.78 -9.68
C GLY A 133 24.91 -18.03 -10.68
N GLU A 134 24.91 -19.22 -11.27
CA GLU A 134 23.82 -19.70 -12.11
C GLU A 134 22.71 -20.32 -11.26
N ARG A 135 21.46 -20.24 -11.73
CA ARG A 135 20.33 -20.86 -11.04
C ARG A 135 20.37 -22.36 -11.27
N GLU A 136 20.51 -23.12 -10.18
CA GLU A 136 20.49 -24.58 -10.17
C GLU A 136 19.09 -25.13 -9.86
N ARG A 137 18.18 -24.30 -9.33
CA ARG A 137 16.77 -24.68 -9.18
C ARG A 137 16.13 -24.95 -10.53
N CYS A 138 15.85 -26.23 -10.80
CA CYS A 138 14.92 -26.62 -11.84
C CYS A 138 13.53 -26.08 -11.49
N SER A 139 13.05 -25.11 -12.27
CA SER A 139 11.62 -24.89 -12.43
C SER A 139 11.02 -26.24 -12.82
N CYS A 140 9.96 -26.71 -12.17
CA CYS A 140 9.24 -27.90 -12.64
C CYS A 140 8.65 -27.56 -14.02
N PRO A 141 9.25 -28.01 -15.13
CA PRO A 141 8.87 -27.53 -16.47
C PRO A 141 7.46 -28.02 -16.81
N ASP A 142 7.17 -29.27 -16.43
CA ASP A 142 5.95 -29.98 -16.80
C ASP A 142 4.69 -29.36 -16.20
N LEU A 143 4.78 -28.68 -15.05
CA LEU A 143 3.60 -28.08 -14.41
C LEU A 143 3.11 -26.81 -15.13
N ASN A 144 4.01 -26.08 -15.81
CA ASN A 144 3.73 -24.77 -16.40
C ASN A 144 4.01 -24.69 -17.91
N ALA A 145 4.55 -25.74 -18.55
CA ALA A 145 4.91 -25.73 -19.96
C ALA A 145 3.74 -25.30 -20.87
N ASP A 146 2.55 -25.85 -20.66
CA ASP A 146 1.36 -25.50 -21.43
C ASP A 146 0.97 -24.03 -21.28
N TYR A 147 1.11 -23.48 -20.06
CA TYR A 147 0.83 -22.08 -19.79
C TYR A 147 1.88 -21.16 -20.44
N GLU A 148 3.16 -21.53 -20.38
CA GLU A 148 4.23 -20.78 -21.03
C GLU A 148 4.06 -20.77 -22.54
N MET A 149 3.73 -21.91 -23.15
CA MET A 149 3.42 -22.00 -24.58
C MET A 149 2.22 -21.13 -24.97
N TYR A 150 1.11 -21.21 -24.21
CA TYR A 150 -0.06 -20.37 -24.46
C TYR A 150 0.26 -18.88 -24.34
N ARG A 151 1.01 -18.51 -23.29
CA ARG A 151 1.42 -17.12 -23.04
C ARG A 151 2.29 -16.59 -24.18
N ASP A 152 3.27 -17.36 -24.62
CA ASP A 152 4.20 -16.96 -25.67
C ASP A 152 3.48 -16.84 -27.02
N HIS A 153 2.62 -17.80 -27.37
CA HIS A 153 1.71 -17.70 -28.52
C HIS A 153 0.85 -16.44 -28.45
N ARG A 154 0.28 -16.13 -27.28
CA ARG A 154 -0.61 -14.99 -27.13
C ARG A 154 0.11 -13.65 -27.23
N GLU A 155 1.37 -13.60 -26.83
CA GLU A 155 2.23 -12.42 -27.01
C GLU A 155 2.54 -12.17 -28.49
N GLU A 156 2.80 -13.22 -29.26
CA GLU A 156 2.99 -13.12 -30.71
C GLU A 156 1.75 -12.58 -31.41
N GLU A 157 0.56 -13.07 -31.06
CA GLU A 157 -0.70 -12.59 -31.62
C GLU A 157 -0.96 -11.10 -31.29
N LEU A 158 -0.59 -10.67 -30.07
CA LEU A 158 -0.85 -9.33 -29.56
C LEU A 158 0.32 -8.35 -29.78
N ILE A 159 1.41 -8.75 -30.43
CA ILE A 159 2.64 -7.97 -30.54
C ILE A 159 2.41 -6.56 -31.10
N LYS A 160 1.49 -6.41 -32.06
CA LYS A 160 1.14 -5.11 -32.66
C LYS A 160 0.42 -4.17 -31.69
N GLN A 161 -0.32 -4.72 -30.74
CA GLN A 161 -1.02 -3.95 -29.70
C GLN A 161 -0.08 -3.63 -28.55
N ILE A 162 0.77 -4.59 -28.15
CA ILE A 162 1.80 -4.40 -27.13
C ILE A 162 2.73 -3.24 -27.53
N ARG A 163 3.26 -3.24 -28.77
CA ARG A 163 4.11 -2.15 -29.29
C ARG A 163 3.46 -0.76 -29.30
N LYS A 164 2.12 -0.68 -29.25
CA LYS A 164 1.41 0.61 -29.15
C LYS A 164 1.32 1.12 -27.71
N ILE A 165 1.31 0.20 -26.75
CA ILE A 165 1.16 0.49 -25.31
C ILE A 165 2.53 0.73 -24.70
N ASP A 166 3.48 -0.14 -25.04
CA ASP A 166 4.88 -0.08 -24.68
C ASP A 166 5.74 0.00 -25.96
N PRO A 167 5.98 1.22 -26.48
CA PRO A 167 6.78 1.41 -27.68
C PRO A 167 8.28 1.23 -27.43
N TYR A 168 8.74 1.37 -26.18
CA TYR A 168 10.15 1.29 -25.83
C TYR A 168 10.32 0.63 -24.46
N LYS A 169 10.75 -0.63 -24.49
CA LYS A 169 11.16 -1.36 -23.31
C LYS A 169 12.62 -1.00 -22.98
N PRO A 170 12.92 -0.31 -21.87
CA PRO A 170 14.27 0.09 -21.52
C PRO A 170 15.14 -1.11 -21.12
N ASP A 171 16.41 -1.11 -21.51
CA ASP A 171 17.41 -2.07 -21.02
C ASP A 171 17.89 -1.67 -19.61
N ILE A 172 17.19 -2.16 -18.59
CA ILE A 172 17.50 -1.85 -17.18
C ILE A 172 18.81 -2.49 -16.72
N ARG A 173 19.30 -3.53 -17.40
CA ARG A 173 20.49 -4.25 -16.95
C ARG A 173 21.74 -3.39 -16.96
N LYS A 174 21.84 -2.47 -17.93
CA LYS A 174 22.99 -1.58 -18.14
C LYS A 174 22.84 -0.19 -17.49
N LEU A 175 21.77 0.02 -16.73
CA LEU A 175 21.53 1.31 -16.07
C LEU A 175 22.51 1.51 -14.92
N ILE A 176 23.19 2.66 -14.91
CA ILE A 176 24.11 3.07 -13.84
C ILE A 176 23.67 4.45 -13.37
N VAL A 177 23.59 4.62 -12.05
CA VAL A 177 23.31 5.93 -11.45
C VAL A 177 24.61 6.71 -11.37
N LYS A 178 24.72 7.78 -12.17
CA LYS A 178 25.83 8.73 -12.08
C LYS A 178 25.41 9.88 -11.17
N GLY A 179 25.98 9.94 -9.97
CA GLY A 179 25.81 11.10 -9.09
C GLY A 179 26.42 12.36 -9.73
N SER A 180 25.66 13.45 -9.74
CA SER A 180 26.15 14.79 -10.04
C SER A 180 26.16 15.63 -8.77
N ARG A 181 27.12 16.56 -8.63
CA ARG A 181 27.09 17.52 -7.52
C ARG A 181 25.77 18.30 -7.58
N PRO A 182 25.03 18.44 -6.46
CA PRO A 182 23.81 19.25 -6.46
C PRO A 182 24.15 20.68 -6.86
N PRO A 183 23.28 21.36 -7.63
CA PRO A 183 23.48 22.76 -7.96
C PRO A 183 23.49 23.60 -6.67
N GLU A 184 24.37 24.60 -6.62
CA GLU A 184 24.46 25.50 -5.46
C GLU A 184 23.11 26.18 -5.22
N PRO A 185 22.65 26.31 -3.95
CA PRO A 185 21.40 26.97 -3.64
C PRO A 185 21.45 28.43 -4.13
N PRO A 186 20.34 28.97 -4.68
CA PRO A 186 20.30 30.35 -5.15
C PRO A 186 20.61 31.32 -3.99
N LYS A 187 21.47 32.32 -4.25
CA LYS A 187 21.81 33.34 -3.27
C LYS A 187 20.55 34.07 -2.81
N LYS A 188 20.26 34.07 -1.51
CA LYS A 188 19.14 34.81 -0.93
C LYS A 188 19.35 36.30 -1.19
N LEU A 189 18.39 36.95 -1.85
CA LEU A 189 18.39 38.40 -2.02
C LEU A 189 18.17 39.08 -0.65
N PRO A 190 18.80 40.24 -0.39
CA PRO A 190 18.59 40.97 0.85
C PRO A 190 17.14 41.44 0.98
N VAL A 191 16.62 41.41 2.21
CA VAL A 191 15.27 41.89 2.55
C VAL A 191 15.20 43.40 2.31
N LEU A 192 14.17 43.85 1.57
CA LEU A 192 13.93 45.27 1.30
C LEU A 192 13.62 46.02 2.62
N PRO A 193 14.19 47.22 2.85
CA PRO A 193 13.90 48.00 4.05
C PRO A 193 12.48 48.56 4.03
N GLU A 194 11.87 48.61 5.22
CA GLU A 194 10.52 49.10 5.46
C GLU A 194 10.45 50.63 5.28
N ILE A 195 9.56 51.10 4.39
CA ILE A 195 9.40 52.53 4.08
C ILE A 195 8.32 53.10 5.01
N LEU A 196 8.73 53.89 6.01
CA LEU A 196 7.83 54.66 6.86
C LEU A 196 7.47 55.99 6.18
N ILE A 197 6.18 56.17 5.86
CA ILE A 197 5.65 57.43 5.31
C ILE A 197 5.23 58.32 6.48
N HIS A 198 5.89 59.46 6.67
CA HIS A 198 5.46 60.49 7.60
C HIS A 198 4.44 61.42 6.91
N GLU A 199 3.24 61.52 7.48
CA GLU A 199 2.26 62.54 7.11
C GLU A 199 2.71 63.89 7.68
N VAL A 200 3.02 64.84 6.80
CA VAL A 200 3.33 66.22 7.19
C VAL A 200 2.03 67.01 7.15
N GLU A 201 1.56 67.44 8.33
CA GLU A 201 0.48 68.42 8.46
C GLU A 201 0.96 69.78 7.95
N SER A 202 0.39 70.25 6.84
CA SER A 202 0.59 71.61 6.35
C SER A 202 -0.59 72.50 6.77
N THR A 203 -0.35 73.38 7.73
CA THR A 203 -1.19 74.54 8.03
C THR A 203 -0.97 75.62 6.97
N PHE A 204 -2.03 76.13 6.35
CA PHE A 204 -2.02 77.44 5.67
C PHE A 204 -3.40 78.09 5.74
N GLU A 205 -3.43 79.25 6.41
CA GLU A 205 -4.52 80.23 6.40
C GLU A 205 -4.34 81.18 5.21
N GLU A 206 -5.38 81.36 4.38
CA GLU A 206 -5.86 82.62 3.75
C GLU A 206 -6.86 82.31 2.61
N PRO A 207 -7.90 83.13 2.39
CA PRO A 207 -8.97 82.82 1.45
C PRO A 207 -8.57 83.20 0.01
N LEU A 208 -8.36 82.18 -0.82
CA LEU A 208 -8.06 82.32 -2.26
C LEU A 208 -9.27 82.80 -3.07
N SER A 209 -8.98 83.63 -4.08
CA SER A 209 -9.94 84.21 -5.01
C SER A 209 -10.69 83.14 -5.84
N VAL A 210 -11.87 83.50 -6.38
CA VAL A 210 -12.81 82.58 -7.06
C VAL A 210 -12.19 81.89 -8.30
N GLU A 211 -11.12 82.43 -8.87
CA GLU A 211 -10.40 81.86 -10.02
C GLU A 211 -9.51 80.67 -9.63
N ASP A 212 -9.06 80.57 -8.37
CA ASP A 212 -8.26 79.45 -7.86
C ASP A 212 -9.12 78.22 -7.53
N MET A 213 -10.41 78.41 -7.24
CA MET A 213 -11.30 77.30 -6.87
C MET A 213 -11.50 76.32 -8.02
N GLN A 214 -11.49 76.79 -9.27
CA GLN A 214 -11.55 75.92 -10.46
C GLN A 214 -10.22 75.18 -10.70
N ALA A 215 -9.08 75.83 -10.48
CA ALA A 215 -7.77 75.18 -10.57
C ALA A 215 -7.60 74.09 -9.50
N ILE A 216 -8.10 74.34 -8.28
CA ILE A 216 -8.16 73.36 -7.20
C ILE A 216 -9.07 72.19 -7.57
N LYS A 217 -10.27 72.43 -8.12
CA LYS A 217 -11.16 71.36 -8.60
C LYS A 217 -10.50 70.47 -9.66
N ARG A 218 -9.77 71.06 -10.61
CA ARG A 218 -9.02 70.31 -11.63
C ARG A 218 -7.89 69.47 -11.01
N LYS A 219 -7.15 70.02 -10.03
CA LYS A 219 -6.13 69.25 -9.29
C LYS A 219 -6.73 68.10 -8.50
N VAL A 220 -7.90 68.30 -7.88
CA VAL A 220 -8.64 67.26 -7.16
C VAL A 220 -9.10 66.13 -8.09
N GLU A 221 -9.62 66.46 -9.28
CA GLU A 221 -9.96 65.48 -10.32
C GLU A 221 -8.74 64.65 -10.77
N VAL A 222 -7.60 65.31 -11.00
CA VAL A 222 -6.33 64.64 -11.36
C VAL A 222 -5.82 63.75 -10.23
N LEU A 223 -5.95 64.18 -8.97
CA LEU A 223 -5.58 63.36 -7.81
C LEU A 223 -6.52 62.16 -7.66
N LYS A 224 -7.83 62.35 -7.85
CA LYS A 224 -8.84 61.28 -7.78
C LYS A 224 -8.58 60.20 -8.83
N THR A 225 -8.23 60.60 -10.06
CA THR A 225 -7.85 59.66 -11.12
C THR A 225 -6.53 58.94 -10.82
N ARG A 226 -5.53 59.62 -10.24
CA ARG A 226 -4.28 58.99 -9.79
C ARG A 226 -4.49 57.98 -8.66
N ILE A 227 -5.32 58.33 -7.67
CA ILE A 227 -5.66 57.44 -6.55
C ILE A 227 -6.39 56.21 -7.07
N ASN A 228 -7.38 56.38 -7.96
CA ASN A 228 -8.09 55.25 -8.56
C ASN A 228 -7.15 54.34 -9.36
N ARG A 229 -6.19 54.91 -10.11
CA ARG A 229 -5.18 54.11 -10.83
C ARG A 229 -4.28 53.33 -9.88
N LYS A 230 -3.89 53.94 -8.75
CA LYS A 230 -3.05 53.29 -7.74
C LYS A 230 -3.80 52.20 -6.98
N ALA A 231 -5.07 52.44 -6.67
CA ALA A 231 -5.96 51.42 -6.08
C ALA A 231 -6.14 50.23 -7.02
N LEU A 232 -6.37 50.46 -8.32
CA LEU A 232 -6.47 49.38 -9.31
C LEU A 232 -5.17 48.58 -9.45
N ASN A 233 -4.01 49.24 -9.41
CA ASN A 233 -2.72 48.55 -9.45
C ASN A 233 -2.48 47.73 -8.17
N ASN A 234 -2.86 48.24 -7.00
CA ASN A 234 -2.76 47.48 -5.75
C ASN A 234 -3.67 46.26 -5.77
N PHE A 235 -4.94 46.40 -6.20
CA PHE A 235 -5.84 45.26 -6.37
C PHE A 235 -5.30 44.22 -7.36
N ALA A 236 -4.69 44.67 -8.47
CA ALA A 236 -4.08 43.77 -9.43
C ALA A 236 -2.87 43.03 -8.84
N SER A 237 -2.01 43.71 -8.08
CA SER A 237 -0.89 43.09 -7.38
C SER A 237 -1.35 42.08 -6.32
N GLU A 238 -2.33 42.45 -5.51
CA GLU A 238 -2.88 41.60 -4.44
C GLU A 238 -3.54 40.34 -5.02
N PHE A 239 -4.25 40.46 -6.15
CA PHE A 239 -4.83 39.31 -6.85
C PHE A 239 -3.77 38.40 -7.46
N VAL A 240 -2.67 38.98 -7.98
CA VAL A 240 -1.54 38.21 -8.49
C VAL A 240 -0.85 37.47 -7.34
N GLU A 241 -0.59 38.14 -6.22
CA GLU A 241 -0.03 37.52 -5.02
C GLU A 241 -0.93 36.40 -4.49
N GLU A 242 -2.25 36.58 -4.45
CA GLU A 242 -3.19 35.52 -4.05
C GLU A 242 -3.15 34.31 -5.01
N ILE A 243 -2.99 34.54 -6.32
CA ILE A 243 -2.80 33.47 -7.30
C ILE A 243 -1.46 32.76 -7.07
N PHE A 244 -0.38 33.51 -6.83
CA PHE A 244 0.93 32.95 -6.52
C PHE A 244 0.85 32.12 -5.23
N ASP A 245 0.26 32.63 -4.16
CA ASP A 245 0.08 31.89 -2.91
C ASP A 245 -0.74 30.63 -3.12
N LYS A 246 -1.82 30.65 -3.92
CA LYS A 246 -2.60 29.44 -4.24
C LYS A 246 -1.88 28.44 -5.14
N VAL A 247 -0.98 28.89 -6.00
CA VAL A 247 -0.19 28.03 -6.90
C VAL A 247 1.03 27.45 -6.19
N PHE A 248 1.60 28.18 -5.24
CA PHE A 248 2.80 27.81 -4.48
C PHE A 248 2.50 27.30 -3.06
N GLU A 249 1.26 27.37 -2.58
CA GLU A 249 0.77 26.54 -1.47
C GLU A 249 0.92 25.08 -1.89
N THR A 250 2.05 24.50 -1.53
CA THR A 250 2.25 23.06 -1.57
C THR A 250 1.24 22.46 -0.60
N VAL A 251 0.06 22.11 -1.11
CA VAL A 251 -0.86 21.20 -0.43
C VAL A 251 0.01 20.03 0.01
N PRO A 252 0.16 19.75 1.31
CA PRO A 252 1.03 18.68 1.78
C PRO A 252 0.65 17.44 1.00
N GLN A 253 1.62 16.76 0.39
CA GLN A 253 1.35 15.59 -0.45
C GLN A 253 0.55 14.58 0.38
N ILE A 254 -0.77 14.56 0.20
CA ILE A 254 -1.61 13.51 0.74
C ILE A 254 -1.32 12.32 -0.14
N TYR A 255 -0.31 11.57 0.26
CA TYR A 255 0.07 10.38 -0.44
C TYR A 255 -1.15 9.44 -0.55
N PRO A 256 -1.61 9.12 -1.78
CA PRO A 256 -2.82 8.34 -2.00
C PRO A 256 -2.79 6.98 -1.30
N TYR A 257 -1.58 6.47 -1.02
CA TYR A 257 -1.32 5.21 -0.33
C TYR A 257 -1.70 5.20 1.16
N LYS A 258 -1.96 6.35 1.82
CA LYS A 258 -2.39 6.37 3.23
C LYS A 258 -3.68 5.57 3.49
N LYS A 259 -4.55 5.45 2.48
CA LYS A 259 -5.77 4.62 2.53
C LYS A 259 -5.52 3.11 2.34
N TYR A 260 -4.33 2.75 1.86
CA TYR A 260 -3.98 1.37 1.54
C TYR A 260 -3.13 0.71 2.62
N PHE A 261 -2.55 1.50 3.53
CA PHE A 261 -1.83 0.96 4.67
C PHE A 261 -2.78 0.42 5.73
N VAL A 262 -2.51 -0.80 6.16
CA VAL A 262 -3.15 -1.38 7.34
C VAL A 262 -2.66 -0.64 8.58
N GLU A 263 -3.47 -0.62 9.63
CA GLU A 263 -3.12 0.00 10.92
C GLU A 263 -1.75 -0.45 11.44
N ALA A 264 -1.45 -1.74 11.29
CA ALA A 264 -0.17 -2.33 11.70
C ALA A 264 1.03 -1.68 10.99
N GLU A 265 0.94 -1.52 9.68
CA GLU A 265 1.99 -0.91 8.86
C GLU A 265 2.16 0.57 9.21
N MET A 266 1.05 1.27 9.43
CA MET A 266 1.06 2.68 9.84
C MET A 266 1.72 2.87 11.21
N PHE A 267 1.46 1.96 12.16
CA PHE A 267 2.06 2.00 13.49
C PHE A 267 3.56 1.75 13.43
N VAL A 268 4.02 0.72 12.71
CA VAL A 268 5.45 0.40 12.56
C VAL A 268 6.19 1.51 11.83
N LEU A 269 5.59 2.09 10.79
CA LEU A 269 6.19 3.20 10.03
C LEU A 269 6.43 4.43 10.92
N LYS A 270 5.51 4.72 11.83
CA LYS A 270 5.61 5.86 12.76
C LYS A 270 6.47 5.59 13.98
N ASN A 271 6.66 4.32 14.34
CA ASN A 271 7.37 3.88 15.53
C ASN A 271 8.35 2.76 15.16
N PRO A 272 9.48 3.07 14.50
CA PRO A 272 10.35 2.06 13.87
C PRO A 272 11.01 1.06 14.83
N VAL A 273 11.00 1.36 16.14
CA VAL A 273 11.57 0.49 17.19
C VAL A 273 10.49 -0.39 17.84
N CYS A 274 9.21 -0.17 17.53
CA CYS A 274 8.09 -0.87 18.13
C CYS A 274 7.46 -1.87 17.16
N PHE A 275 6.98 -2.98 17.70
CA PHE A 275 6.20 -4.00 17.04
C PHE A 275 4.70 -3.72 17.25
N TYR A 276 3.90 -4.04 16.24
CA TYR A 276 2.45 -3.83 16.31
C TYR A 276 1.77 -4.95 17.11
N HIS A 277 1.25 -4.62 18.29
CA HIS A 277 0.42 -5.52 19.09
C HIS A 277 -1.00 -4.95 19.11
N GLN A 278 -1.96 -5.63 18.46
CA GLN A 278 -3.32 -5.13 18.28
C GLN A 278 -4.02 -4.79 19.60
N THR A 279 -3.88 -5.65 20.61
CA THR A 279 -4.42 -5.45 21.96
C THR A 279 -3.83 -4.22 22.66
N GLU A 280 -2.51 -4.07 22.67
CA GLU A 280 -1.85 -2.93 23.32
C GLU A 280 -2.10 -1.62 22.58
N VAL A 281 -2.05 -1.62 21.24
CA VAL A 281 -2.38 -0.46 20.43
C VAL A 281 -3.85 -0.08 20.59
N GLY A 282 -4.75 -1.06 20.72
CA GLY A 282 -6.16 -0.84 21.06
C GLY A 282 -6.33 -0.12 22.40
N LYS A 283 -5.70 -0.62 23.47
CA LYS A 283 -5.70 0.04 24.79
C LYS A 283 -5.18 1.48 24.70
N MET A 284 -4.09 1.70 23.96
CA MET A 284 -3.52 3.03 23.78
C MET A 284 -4.46 3.97 23.01
N LYS A 285 -5.25 3.47 22.05
CA LYS A 285 -6.28 4.25 21.35
C LYS A 285 -7.42 4.67 22.26
N ASP A 286 -7.92 3.73 23.07
CA ASP A 286 -9.03 4.00 24.00
C ASP A 286 -8.60 5.08 25.00
N LEU A 287 -7.39 4.94 25.56
CA LEU A 287 -6.81 5.92 26.47
C LEU A 287 -6.55 7.27 25.80
N PHE A 288 -6.09 7.29 24.55
CA PHE A 288 -5.93 8.55 23.81
C PHE A 288 -7.26 9.26 23.62
N THR A 289 -8.32 8.50 23.36
CA THR A 289 -9.68 9.02 23.18
C THR A 289 -10.23 9.58 24.49
N GLU A 290 -9.89 8.96 25.64
CA GLU A 290 -10.17 9.49 26.98
C GLU A 290 -9.42 10.80 27.23
N MET A 291 -8.13 10.88 26.88
CA MET A 291 -7.31 12.09 27.07
C MET A 291 -7.77 13.26 26.19
N VAL A 292 -8.02 13.01 24.90
CA VAL A 292 -8.38 14.05 23.92
C VAL A 292 -9.68 13.66 23.22
N PRO A 293 -10.84 13.89 23.87
CA PRO A 293 -12.11 13.60 23.26
C PRO A 293 -12.25 14.39 21.95
N LYS A 294 -12.79 13.74 20.91
CA LYS A 294 -12.98 14.26 19.52
C LYS A 294 -11.73 14.19 18.61
N LYS A 295 -10.56 13.80 19.09
CA LYS A 295 -9.38 13.61 18.23
C LYS A 295 -9.04 12.13 18.13
N GLN A 296 -8.96 11.61 16.90
CA GLN A 296 -8.48 10.25 16.66
C GLN A 296 -6.96 10.21 16.81
N TRP A 297 -6.45 9.20 17.52
CA TRP A 297 -5.02 8.99 17.62
C TRP A 297 -4.43 8.62 16.26
N ASP A 298 -3.31 9.23 15.91
CA ASP A 298 -2.64 9.02 14.63
C ASP A 298 -1.65 7.84 14.65
N LEU A 299 -1.67 7.01 15.71
CA LEU A 299 -0.79 5.84 15.92
C LEU A 299 0.68 6.19 16.17
N SER A 300 1.03 7.46 16.43
CA SER A 300 2.38 7.84 16.85
C SER A 300 2.49 7.86 18.37
N ILE A 301 3.48 7.17 18.94
CA ILE A 301 3.76 7.25 20.39
C ILE A 301 4.18 8.68 20.77
N GLY A 302 4.84 9.41 19.86
CA GLY A 302 5.23 10.80 20.06
C GLY A 302 4.02 11.73 20.29
N SER A 303 3.03 11.66 19.39
CA SER A 303 1.80 12.48 19.51
C SER A 303 0.99 12.10 20.76
N TRP A 304 1.04 10.83 21.16
CA TRP A 304 0.42 10.33 22.38
C TRP A 304 1.07 10.95 23.61
N ARG A 305 2.40 10.96 23.66
CA ARG A 305 3.17 11.59 24.76
C ARG A 305 2.91 13.09 24.85
N GLU A 306 2.85 13.79 23.72
CA GLU A 306 2.50 15.22 23.70
C GLU A 306 1.12 15.50 24.30
N ALA A 307 0.11 14.70 23.92
CA ALA A 307 -1.24 14.80 24.47
C ALA A 307 -1.28 14.53 25.99
N MET A 308 -0.52 13.53 26.45
CA MET A 308 -0.38 13.22 27.88
C MET A 308 0.32 14.35 28.65
N MET A 309 1.36 14.97 28.08
CA MET A 309 2.11 16.06 28.70
C MET A 309 1.30 17.35 28.80
N ALA A 310 0.25 17.53 27.99
CA ALA A 310 -0.68 18.64 28.08
C ALA A 310 -1.68 18.54 29.26
N LYS A 311 -1.74 17.40 29.95
CA LYS A 311 -2.62 17.17 31.12
C LYS A 311 -1.98 17.57 32.44
N ASP A 312 -2.83 17.75 33.44
CA ASP A 312 -2.45 18.00 34.83
C ASP A 312 -1.68 16.81 35.42
N PHE A 313 -0.92 17.06 36.49
CA PHE A 313 0.05 16.11 37.03
C PHE A 313 -0.55 14.75 37.43
N ASP A 314 -1.70 14.76 38.11
CA ASP A 314 -2.34 13.53 38.60
C ASP A 314 -2.88 12.67 37.45
N GLU A 315 -3.52 13.29 36.46
CA GLU A 315 -3.98 12.62 35.25
C GLU A 315 -2.80 12.09 34.43
N ARG A 316 -1.75 12.89 34.28
CA ARG A 316 -0.53 12.52 33.57
C ARG A 316 0.10 11.27 34.17
N MET A 317 0.12 11.13 35.50
CA MET A 317 0.71 9.99 36.17
C MET A 317 -0.08 8.69 35.89
N LYS A 318 -1.41 8.74 35.92
CA LYS A 318 -2.30 7.61 35.54
C LYS A 318 -1.99 7.13 34.12
N TYR A 319 -1.93 8.06 33.17
CA TYR A 319 -1.67 7.72 31.75
C TYR A 319 -0.23 7.27 31.51
N TYR A 320 0.74 7.78 32.27
CA TYR A 320 2.14 7.40 32.16
C TYR A 320 2.39 5.95 32.55
N GLU A 321 1.80 5.46 33.66
CA GLU A 321 1.97 4.07 34.08
C GLU A 321 1.42 3.09 33.03
N LEU A 322 0.26 3.42 32.46
CA LEU A 322 -0.37 2.64 31.40
C LEU A 322 0.45 2.68 30.10
N LEU A 323 0.91 3.87 29.69
CA LEU A 323 1.80 4.01 28.55
C LEU A 323 3.07 3.21 28.76
N ARG A 324 3.70 3.28 29.93
CA ARG A 324 4.94 2.56 30.22
C ARG A 324 4.74 1.05 30.08
N LYS A 325 3.62 0.52 30.57
CA LYS A 325 3.29 -0.90 30.46
C LYS A 325 3.09 -1.30 29.00
N SER A 326 2.20 -0.63 28.27
CA SER A 326 1.94 -0.94 26.86
C SER A 326 3.16 -0.71 25.96
N HIS A 327 3.94 0.35 26.22
CA HIS A 327 5.19 0.65 25.53
C HIS A 327 6.24 -0.45 25.74
N SER A 328 6.35 -0.99 26.96
CA SER A 328 7.28 -2.08 27.24
C SER A 328 6.92 -3.37 26.50
N GLU A 329 5.63 -3.61 26.24
CA GLU A 329 5.17 -4.77 25.49
C GLU A 329 5.35 -4.58 23.98
N VAL A 330 5.02 -3.41 23.41
CA VAL A 330 5.24 -3.17 21.97
C VAL A 330 6.72 -3.08 21.59
N LEU A 331 7.65 -2.93 22.53
CA LEU A 331 9.08 -3.03 22.24
C LEU A 331 9.57 -4.47 22.05
N LYS A 332 8.81 -5.45 22.53
CA LYS A 332 9.16 -6.86 22.39
C LYS A 332 8.68 -7.36 21.03
N PRO A 333 9.52 -8.06 20.24
CA PRO A 333 9.05 -8.76 19.06
C PRO A 333 7.96 -9.76 19.46
N TRP A 334 6.93 -9.88 18.64
CA TRP A 334 5.86 -10.83 18.90
C TRP A 334 6.38 -12.26 18.74
N TYR A 335 6.41 -13.00 19.84
CA TYR A 335 6.67 -14.44 19.85
C TYR A 335 5.39 -15.13 20.31
N GLU A 336 4.86 -16.05 19.50
CA GLU A 336 3.86 -16.98 19.99
C GLU A 336 4.49 -17.75 21.15
N GLY A 337 3.91 -17.64 22.35
CA GLY A 337 4.35 -18.49 23.45
C GLY A 337 4.16 -19.96 23.09
N ASP A 338 5.08 -20.81 23.52
CA ASP A 338 5.05 -22.26 23.24
C ASP A 338 3.70 -22.91 23.62
N ASP A 339 2.99 -22.34 24.59
CA ASP A 339 1.68 -22.82 25.03
C ASP A 339 0.56 -22.51 24.00
N LEU A 340 0.59 -21.34 23.37
CA LEU A 340 -0.39 -20.98 22.34
C LEU A 340 -0.23 -21.84 21.08
N ILE A 341 1.02 -22.13 20.70
CA ILE A 341 1.33 -23.01 19.57
C ILE A 341 0.73 -24.40 19.82
N LYS A 342 0.92 -24.94 21.04
CA LYS A 342 0.34 -26.24 21.44
C LYS A 342 -1.18 -26.22 21.43
N GLU A 343 -1.82 -25.14 21.86
CA GLU A 343 -3.29 -25.01 21.84
C GLU A 343 -3.85 -24.92 20.42
N LYS A 344 -3.19 -24.16 19.53
CA LYS A 344 -3.52 -24.10 18.10
C LYS A 344 -3.37 -25.48 17.46
N GLU A 345 -2.25 -26.15 17.71
CA GLU A 345 -2.00 -27.51 17.21
C GLU A 345 -3.08 -28.49 17.69
N ARG A 346 -3.44 -28.44 18.98
CA ARG A 346 -4.51 -29.27 19.56
C ARG A 346 -5.86 -29.02 18.89
N THR A 347 -6.20 -27.75 18.67
CA THR A 347 -7.47 -27.35 18.05
C THR A 347 -7.53 -27.80 16.59
N ILE A 348 -6.45 -27.62 15.83
CA ILE A 348 -6.35 -28.07 14.43
C ILE A 348 -6.50 -29.60 14.35
N LYS A 349 -5.82 -30.35 15.23
CA LYS A 349 -5.98 -31.81 15.31
C LYS A 349 -7.42 -32.21 15.58
N CYS A 350 -8.12 -31.48 16.46
CA CYS A 350 -9.53 -31.74 16.74
C CYS A 350 -10.44 -31.47 15.53
N LEU A 351 -10.23 -30.35 14.82
CA LEU A 351 -10.99 -30.01 13.61
C LEU A 351 -10.78 -31.04 12.49
N LEU A 352 -9.55 -31.49 12.28
CA LEU A 352 -9.26 -32.54 11.30
C LEU A 352 -9.85 -33.89 11.70
N GLY A 353 -9.88 -34.19 13.01
CA GLY A 353 -10.57 -35.37 13.53
C GLY A 353 -12.08 -35.33 13.27
N GLN A 354 -12.72 -34.19 13.54
CA GLN A 354 -14.15 -33.99 13.25
C GLN A 354 -14.45 -34.13 11.75
N PHE A 355 -13.57 -33.64 10.87
CA PHE A 355 -13.71 -33.85 9.44
C PHE A 355 -13.67 -35.34 9.06
N ALA A 356 -12.78 -36.12 9.66
CA ALA A 356 -12.75 -37.57 9.44
C ALA A 356 -14.05 -38.25 9.90
N ASP A 357 -14.60 -37.85 11.05
CA ASP A 357 -15.90 -38.35 11.53
C ASP A 357 -17.04 -38.00 10.57
N TYR A 358 -17.04 -36.78 10.01
CA TYR A 358 -18.01 -36.37 8.99
C TYR A 358 -17.85 -37.15 7.68
N PHE A 359 -16.60 -37.45 7.30
CA PHE A 359 -16.30 -38.25 6.11
C PHE A 359 -16.91 -39.64 6.21
N ASP A 360 -16.69 -40.32 7.34
CA ASP A 360 -17.24 -41.65 7.60
C ASP A 360 -18.78 -41.62 7.67
N LYS A 361 -19.34 -40.58 8.29
CA LYS A 361 -20.80 -40.40 8.38
C LYS A 361 -21.45 -40.18 7.02
N GLU A 362 -20.91 -39.33 6.16
CA GLU A 362 -21.45 -39.10 4.81
C GLU A 362 -21.33 -40.36 3.95
N TYR A 363 -20.22 -41.11 4.08
CA TYR A 363 -20.06 -42.39 3.40
C TYR A 363 -21.14 -43.39 3.81
N ALA A 364 -21.39 -43.53 5.12
CA ALA A 364 -22.44 -44.40 5.65
C ALA A 364 -23.85 -43.94 5.22
N ASP A 365 -24.16 -42.65 5.33
CA ASP A 365 -25.48 -42.08 4.99
C ASP A 365 -25.82 -42.26 3.51
N ILE A 366 -24.85 -42.09 2.62
CA ILE A 366 -25.03 -42.30 1.19
C ILE A 366 -25.17 -43.80 0.89
N SER A 367 -24.30 -44.63 1.47
CA SER A 367 -24.40 -46.09 1.31
C SER A 367 -25.79 -46.60 1.73
N ASP A 368 -26.31 -46.16 2.88
CA ASP A 368 -27.63 -46.57 3.38
C ASP A 368 -28.78 -46.08 2.50
N LYS A 369 -28.75 -44.81 2.03
CA LYS A 369 -29.82 -44.24 1.19
C LYS A 369 -29.94 -44.91 -0.18
N PHE A 370 -28.83 -45.39 -0.74
CA PHE A 370 -28.81 -46.03 -2.05
C PHE A 370 -28.95 -47.56 -1.98
N LEU A 371 -28.58 -48.19 -0.86
CA LEU A 371 -28.73 -49.64 -0.65
C LEU A 371 -30.09 -50.03 -0.05
N GLN A 372 -30.78 -49.12 0.65
CA GLN A 372 -32.16 -49.34 1.07
C GLN A 372 -33.10 -49.18 -0.13
N LYS A 373 -33.46 -50.32 -0.75
CA LYS A 373 -34.61 -50.37 -1.66
C LYS A 373 -35.85 -49.82 -0.93
N PRO A 374 -36.75 -49.08 -1.62
CA PRO A 374 -38.04 -48.76 -1.04
C PRO A 374 -38.79 -50.07 -0.81
N ASP A 375 -38.83 -50.51 0.45
CA ASP A 375 -39.61 -51.68 0.85
C ASP A 375 -41.08 -51.39 0.56
N GLY A 376 -41.55 -51.96 -0.55
CA GLY A 376 -42.95 -52.29 -0.70
C GLY A 376 -43.34 -53.17 0.48
N LYS A 377 -44.16 -52.62 1.37
CA LYS A 377 -44.82 -53.29 2.49
C LYS A 377 -45.11 -54.76 2.18
N GLY A 378 -44.39 -55.68 2.80
CA GLY A 378 -44.67 -57.09 2.58
C GLY A 378 -43.70 -58.07 3.25
N SER A 379 -44.07 -58.45 4.47
CA SER A 379 -43.82 -59.78 5.05
C SER A 379 -42.51 -60.02 5.81
N LEU A 380 -42.73 -60.53 7.03
CA LEU A 380 -41.78 -60.88 8.07
C LEU A 380 -40.89 -62.06 7.68
N ARG A 381 -39.67 -62.03 8.26
CA ARG A 381 -38.78 -63.16 8.53
C ARG A 381 -38.24 -63.91 7.29
N SER A 382 -37.02 -63.54 6.89
CA SER A 382 -35.95 -64.54 6.76
C SER A 382 -34.57 -63.86 6.85
N LYS A 383 -33.68 -64.43 7.68
CA LYS A 383 -32.25 -64.09 7.69
C LYS A 383 -31.65 -64.59 6.38
N SER A 384 -31.49 -63.71 5.39
CA SER A 384 -30.84 -64.04 4.14
C SER A 384 -29.43 -63.44 4.10
N LYS A 385 -28.47 -64.28 3.72
CA LYS A 385 -27.07 -63.94 3.48
C LYS A 385 -27.00 -62.76 2.52
N SER A 386 -26.15 -61.77 2.84
CA SER A 386 -25.84 -60.60 2.02
C SER A 386 -25.41 -61.03 0.62
N LYS A 387 -26.36 -61.09 -0.31
CA LYS A 387 -26.06 -61.09 -1.74
C LYS A 387 -25.61 -59.68 -2.07
N THR A 388 -24.36 -59.55 -2.51
CA THR A 388 -23.84 -58.36 -3.16
C THR A 388 -24.80 -57.97 -4.29
N VAL A 389 -25.58 -56.93 -4.04
CA VAL A 389 -26.47 -56.35 -5.05
C VAL A 389 -25.55 -55.76 -6.11
N THR A 390 -25.62 -56.28 -7.33
CA THR A 390 -24.92 -55.71 -8.48
C THR A 390 -25.52 -54.34 -8.76
N VAL A 391 -24.89 -53.29 -8.24
CA VAL A 391 -25.24 -51.90 -8.53
C VAL A 391 -24.87 -51.61 -9.98
N ASP A 392 -25.74 -50.94 -10.71
CA ASP A 392 -25.48 -50.49 -12.07
C ASP A 392 -24.29 -49.51 -12.07
N PRO A 393 -23.26 -49.67 -12.92
CA PRO A 393 -22.08 -48.80 -12.96
C PRO A 393 -22.40 -47.30 -13.05
N ILE A 394 -23.51 -46.93 -13.69
CA ILE A 394 -23.96 -45.52 -13.78
C ILE A 394 -24.41 -44.99 -12.40
N THR A 395 -25.07 -45.84 -11.61
CA THR A 395 -25.53 -45.48 -10.27
C THR A 395 -24.36 -45.39 -9.30
N GLU A 396 -23.38 -46.28 -9.40
CA GLU A 396 -22.14 -46.23 -8.62
C GLU A 396 -21.35 -44.94 -8.89
N GLN A 397 -21.24 -44.54 -10.17
CA GLN A 397 -20.59 -43.28 -10.53
C GLN A 397 -21.34 -42.07 -9.96
N THR A 398 -22.68 -42.10 -9.95
CA THR A 398 -23.50 -41.03 -9.39
C THR A 398 -23.34 -40.92 -7.87
N ILE A 399 -23.29 -42.06 -7.17
CA ILE A 399 -23.03 -42.14 -5.73
C ILE A 399 -21.67 -41.51 -5.38
N ASN A 400 -20.64 -41.88 -6.12
CA ASN A 400 -19.29 -41.34 -5.93
C ASN A 400 -19.26 -39.82 -6.15
N ASN A 401 -19.91 -39.33 -7.21
CA ASN A 401 -19.97 -37.89 -7.47
C ASN A 401 -20.67 -37.12 -6.35
N ILE A 402 -21.79 -37.62 -5.83
CA ILE A 402 -22.53 -37.00 -4.73
C ILE A 402 -21.68 -36.99 -3.46
N PHE A 403 -21.00 -38.10 -3.16
CA PHE A 403 -20.09 -38.20 -2.03
C PHE A 403 -18.97 -37.15 -2.12
N TYR A 404 -18.25 -37.09 -3.24
CA TYR A 404 -17.15 -36.13 -3.41
C TYR A 404 -17.60 -34.67 -3.30
N LEU A 405 -18.78 -34.32 -3.83
CA LEU A 405 -19.30 -32.95 -3.71
C LEU A 405 -19.57 -32.56 -2.24
N ARG A 406 -20.14 -33.46 -1.45
CA ARG A 406 -20.42 -33.20 -0.03
C ARG A 406 -19.16 -33.17 0.83
N ILE A 407 -18.23 -34.09 0.59
CA ILE A 407 -16.94 -34.09 1.27
C ILE A 407 -16.15 -32.82 0.93
N TYR A 408 -16.23 -32.34 -0.31
CA TYR A 408 -15.58 -31.10 -0.69
C TYR A 408 -16.11 -29.90 0.10
N GLU A 409 -17.42 -29.82 0.32
CA GLU A 409 -18.05 -28.78 1.15
C GLU A 409 -17.55 -28.85 2.61
N HIS A 410 -17.58 -30.05 3.22
CA HIS A 410 -17.06 -30.26 4.58
C HIS A 410 -15.57 -29.90 4.68
N LEU A 411 -14.76 -30.28 3.68
CA LEU A 411 -13.34 -29.97 3.63
C LEU A 411 -13.11 -28.46 3.56
N CYS A 412 -13.88 -27.74 2.73
CA CYS A 412 -13.78 -26.29 2.63
C CYS A 412 -14.08 -25.63 3.99
N SER A 413 -15.18 -26.02 4.64
CA SER A 413 -15.53 -25.50 5.97
C SER A 413 -14.46 -25.83 7.03
N THR A 414 -13.90 -27.04 7.03
CA THR A 414 -12.81 -27.39 7.96
C THR A 414 -11.55 -26.57 7.70
N ILE A 415 -11.18 -26.34 6.43
CA ILE A 415 -10.02 -25.51 6.08
C ILE A 415 -10.24 -24.05 6.49
N GLU A 416 -11.44 -23.51 6.29
CA GLU A 416 -11.80 -22.17 6.73
C GLU A 416 -11.69 -22.03 8.26
N LEU A 417 -12.18 -23.03 9.02
CA LEU A 417 -12.04 -23.06 10.47
C LEU A 417 -10.57 -23.17 10.91
N CYS A 418 -9.77 -24.01 10.25
CA CYS A 418 -8.33 -24.13 10.52
C CYS A 418 -7.60 -22.80 10.24
N ALA A 419 -7.93 -22.14 9.13
CA ALA A 419 -7.41 -20.81 8.79
C ALA A 419 -7.85 -19.77 9.83
N GLY A 420 -9.07 -19.85 10.35
CA GLY A 420 -9.57 -19.04 11.46
C GLY A 420 -8.74 -19.22 12.74
N VAL A 421 -8.47 -20.46 13.15
CA VAL A 421 -7.65 -20.78 14.34
C VAL A 421 -6.19 -20.33 14.18
N LEU A 422 -5.64 -20.45 12.98
CA LEU A 422 -4.28 -19.99 12.69
C LEU A 422 -4.19 -18.45 12.62
N SER A 423 -5.24 -17.79 12.10
CA SER A 423 -5.30 -16.33 11.92
C SER A 423 -5.86 -15.56 13.11
N SER A 424 -6.46 -16.22 14.11
CA SER A 424 -6.79 -15.59 15.40
C SER A 424 -5.48 -15.26 16.12
N LEU A 425 -4.99 -14.06 15.85
CA LEU A 425 -3.69 -13.53 16.27
C LEU A 425 -3.71 -12.89 17.66
N ASP A 426 -4.83 -12.92 18.39
CA ASP A 426 -4.97 -12.22 19.66
C ASP A 426 -5.45 -13.14 20.79
N LEU A 427 -4.59 -13.29 21.81
CA LEU A 427 -4.85 -13.99 23.06
C LEU A 427 -6.10 -13.50 23.82
N ASN A 428 -6.64 -12.32 23.51
CA ASN A 428 -7.77 -11.72 24.23
C ASN A 428 -9.08 -11.61 23.40
N LYS A 429 -9.07 -12.11 22.16
CA LYS A 429 -10.27 -12.45 21.42
C LYS A 429 -10.18 -13.93 21.06
N TRP A 430 -10.14 -14.78 22.08
CA TRP A 430 -10.77 -16.08 21.90
C TRP A 430 -12.23 -15.78 21.53
N ILE A 431 -12.54 -15.97 20.26
CA ILE A 431 -13.91 -16.30 19.89
C ILE A 431 -14.15 -17.58 20.68
N ASP A 432 -15.02 -17.53 21.69
CA ASP A 432 -15.53 -18.73 22.31
C ASP A 432 -16.21 -19.53 21.19
N PHE A 433 -15.42 -20.39 20.55
CA PHE A 433 -15.95 -21.42 19.69
C PHE A 433 -16.63 -22.39 20.64
N ASP A 434 -17.91 -22.14 20.87
CA ASP A 434 -18.78 -23.07 21.55
C ASP A 434 -19.00 -24.27 20.62
N PHE A 435 -17.99 -25.16 20.55
CA PHE A 435 -18.00 -26.38 19.74
C PHE A 435 -19.11 -27.36 20.18
N CYS A 436 -19.82 -27.05 21.27
CA CYS A 436 -20.96 -27.79 21.78
C CYS A 436 -22.31 -27.30 21.21
N ARG A 437 -22.35 -26.23 20.39
CA ARG A 437 -23.56 -25.92 19.62
C ARG A 437 -23.71 -26.90 18.47
N ARG A 438 -24.49 -27.95 18.71
CA ARG A 438 -25.07 -28.82 17.67
C ARG A 438 -25.63 -27.94 16.53
N MET A 439 -25.05 -28.07 15.33
CA MET A 439 -25.83 -27.94 14.09
C MET A 439 -26.62 -29.22 13.88
#